data_AF-A0A9D6Z4C8-F1
#
_entry.id   AF-A0A9D6Z4C8-F1
#
_cell.length_a   1.000
_cell.length_b   1.000
_cell.length_c   1.000
_cell.angle_alpha   90.00
_cell.angle_beta   90.00
_cell.angle_gamma   90.00
#
_symmetry.space_group_name_H-M   'P 1'
#
loop_
_entity.id
_entity.type
_entity.pdbx_description
1 polymer ?
#
loop_
_entity_poly.entity_id
_entity_poly.type
_entity_poly.pdbx_seq_one_letter_code
_entity_poly.pdbx_strand_id
1 'polypeptide(L)' 'MAKTKKEKTTIPGGSLLARGDMIKVMQQGSPVECKVLSCIALEDGSCLASLEVLEGERKGQKITSKLRLGNQGP' A
#
# COMPACT_ATOMS: atom_id res chain seq x y z
N MET A 1 -31.97 -1.77 -3.21
CA MET A 1 -31.21 -1.42 -1.98
C MET A 1 -30.39 -2.63 -1.53
N ALA A 2 -29.25 -2.39 -0.85
CA ALA A 2 -28.31 -3.33 -0.22
C ALA A 2 -27.09 -3.74 -1.09
N LYS A 3 -25.98 -3.00 -1.02
CA LYS A 3 -24.89 -3.05 0.01
C LYS A 3 -23.81 -4.08 -0.35
N THR A 4 -22.85 -3.72 -1.21
CA THR A 4 -21.56 -4.42 -1.26
C THR A 4 -20.68 -3.85 -0.15
N LYS A 5 -20.48 -4.70 0.85
CA LYS A 5 -19.95 -4.44 2.18
C LYS A 5 -18.43 -4.65 2.13
N LYS A 6 -17.67 -3.59 2.41
CA LYS A 6 -16.25 -3.55 2.80
C LYS A 6 -15.40 -4.75 2.32
N GLU A 7 -14.73 -4.56 1.19
CA GLU A 7 -13.61 -5.38 0.77
C GLU A 7 -12.50 -5.28 1.83
N LYS A 8 -12.51 -6.21 2.79
CA LYS A 8 -11.34 -6.48 3.62
C LYS A 8 -10.40 -7.30 2.75
N THR A 9 -9.53 -6.61 2.01
CA THR A 9 -8.37 -7.24 1.39
C THR A 9 -7.40 -7.61 2.51
N THR A 10 -7.66 -8.74 3.15
CA THR A 10 -6.67 -9.42 3.99
C THR A 10 -5.76 -10.15 3.01
N ILE A 11 -4.63 -9.54 2.66
CA ILE A 11 -3.62 -10.15 1.79
C ILE A 11 -3.12 -11.41 2.53
N PRO A 12 -3.38 -12.63 2.03
CA PRO A 12 -2.89 -13.83 2.66
C PRO A 12 -1.36 -13.82 2.64
N GLY A 13 -0.77 -14.25 3.76
CA GLY A 13 0.66 -14.12 4.06
C GLY A 13 1.59 -14.49 2.92
N GLY A 14 2.64 -13.68 2.75
CA GLY A 14 3.79 -13.97 1.89
C GLY A 14 3.85 -13.19 0.58
N SER A 15 2.77 -12.54 0.13
CA SER A 15 2.84 -11.77 -1.11
C SER A 15 3.38 -10.36 -0.86
N LEU A 16 4.63 -10.14 -1.30
CA LEU A 16 5.16 -8.80 -1.56
C LEU A 16 4.10 -7.97 -2.29
N LEU A 17 3.90 -6.72 -1.88
CA LEU A 17 2.97 -5.80 -2.53
C LEU A 17 3.19 -5.83 -4.05
N ALA A 18 2.18 -6.25 -4.79
CA ALA A 18 2.27 -6.44 -6.22
C ALA A 18 2.04 -5.11 -6.93
N ARG A 19 2.63 -4.98 -8.13
CA ARG A 19 2.30 -3.85 -9.00
C ARG A 19 0.81 -3.90 -9.35
N GLY A 20 0.11 -2.81 -9.07
CA GLY A 20 -1.32 -2.67 -9.27
C GLY A 20 -2.14 -2.73 -7.98
N ASP A 21 -1.56 -3.21 -6.87
CA ASP A 21 -2.25 -3.26 -5.59
C ASP A 21 -2.62 -1.87 -5.11
N MET A 22 -3.78 -1.75 -4.46
CA MET A 22 -4.20 -0.54 -3.78
C MET A 22 -3.94 -0.68 -2.28
N ILE A 23 -3.20 0.27 -1.73
CA ILE A 23 -2.88 0.35 -0.31
C ILE A 23 -3.30 1.70 0.26
N LYS A 24 -3.52 1.75 1.57
CA LYS A 24 -3.72 3.00 2.31
C LYS A 24 -2.48 3.30 3.11
N VAL A 25 -1.90 4.48 2.87
CA VAL A 25 -0.73 4.97 3.60
C VAL A 25 -1.13 6.17 4.44
N MET A 26 -0.62 6.26 5.66
CA MET A 26 -0.81 7.46 6.48
C MET A 26 0.19 8.53 6.02
N GLN A 27 -0.31 9.63 5.48
CA GLN A 27 0.49 10.79 5.10
C GLN A 27 0.00 12.01 5.87
N GLN A 28 0.89 12.65 6.64
CA GLN A 28 0.56 13.84 7.45
C GLN A 28 -0.66 13.65 8.37
N GLY A 29 -0.85 12.44 8.91
CA GLY A 29 -1.96 12.12 9.81
C GLY A 29 -3.28 11.80 9.10
N SER A 30 -3.33 11.81 7.76
CA SER A 30 -4.51 11.41 6.99
C SER A 30 -4.23 10.13 6.18
N PRO A 31 -5.16 9.17 6.14
CA PRO A 31 -5.04 8.00 5.28
C PRO A 31 -5.25 8.40 3.83
N VAL A 32 -4.29 8.07 2.98
CA VAL A 32 -4.32 8.35 1.54
C VAL A 32 -4.31 7.02 0.79
N GLU A 33 -5.22 6.87 -0.18
CA GLU A 33 -5.27 5.69 -1.03
C GLU A 33 -4.27 5.83 -2.17
N CYS A 34 -3.42 4.81 -2.33
CA CYS A 34 -2.35 4.81 -3.29
C CYS A 34 -2.30 3.47 -4.05
N LYS A 35 -1.94 3.54 -5.33
CA LYS A 35 -1.67 2.38 -6.18
C LYS A 35 -0.18 2.06 -6.19
N VAL A 36 0.19 0.81 -5.97
CA VAL A 36 1.55 0.34 -6.06
C VAL A 36 1.97 0.29 -7.53
N LEU A 37 3.00 1.06 -7.88
CA LEU A 37 3.62 1.03 -9.21
C LEU A 37 4.77 0.03 -9.27
N SER A 38 5.56 -0.03 -8.21
CA SER A 38 6.67 -0.98 -8.06
C SER A 38 6.97 -1.21 -6.59
N CYS A 39 7.52 -2.37 -6.28
CA CYS A 39 7.91 -2.77 -4.94
C CYS A 39 9.24 -3.51 -5.04
N ILE A 40 10.29 -2.98 -4.41
CA ILE A 40 11.64 -3.55 -4.42
C ILE A 40 11.96 -4.00 -3.00
N ALA A 41 12.15 -5.30 -2.79
CA ALA A 41 12.57 -5.84 -1.51
C ALA A 41 14.00 -5.35 -1.18
N LEU A 42 14.22 -4.98 0.06
CA LEU A 42 15.51 -4.57 0.61
C LEU A 42 16.03 -5.64 1.58
N GLU A 43 17.34 -5.67 1.78
CA GLU A 43 18.01 -6.68 2.62
C GLU A 43 17.56 -6.65 4.09
N ASP A 44 17.02 -5.52 4.57
CA ASP A 44 16.49 -5.38 5.93
C ASP A 44 15.07 -5.96 6.11
N GLY A 45 14.55 -6.69 5.12
CA GLY A 45 13.19 -7.24 5.12
C GLY A 45 12.09 -6.19 4.92
N SER A 46 12.47 -4.97 4.55
CA SER A 46 11.54 -3.94 4.13
C SER A 46 11.41 -3.93 2.60
N CYS A 47 10.47 -3.15 2.06
CA CYS A 47 10.38 -2.91 0.63
C CYS A 47 10.28 -1.41 0.33
N LEU A 48 11.02 -0.98 -0.69
CA LEU A 48 10.88 0.34 -1.27
C LEU A 48 9.76 0.30 -2.31
N ALA A 49 8.61 0.88 -1.98
CA ALA A 49 7.45 0.92 -2.86
C ALA A 49 7.33 2.30 -3.51
N SER A 50 7.21 2.33 -4.84
CA SER A 50 6.74 3.51 -5.56
C SER A 50 5.24 3.43 -5.69
N LEU A 51 4.56 4.48 -5.27
CA LEU A 51 3.11 4.54 -5.14
C LEU A 51 2.59 5.75 -5.93
N GLU A 52 1.42 5.61 -6.52
CA GLU A 52 0.67 6.71 -7.13
C GLU A 52 -0.54 7.05 -6.26
N VAL A 53 -0.65 8.30 -5.86
CA VAL A 53 -1.78 8.76 -5.04
C VAL A 53 -3.04 8.79 -5.90
N LEU A 54 -4.08 8.06 -5.49
CA LEU A 54 -5.33 7.99 -6.23
C LEU A 54 -6.35 9.03 -5.76
N GLU A 55 -6.25 9.50 -4.52
CA GLU A 55 -7.21 10.40 -3.89
C GLU A 55 -6.55 11.44 -2.97
N GLY A 56 -7.26 12.54 -2.71
CA GLY A 56 -6.77 13.66 -1.87
C GLY A 56 -6.05 14.76 -2.65
N GLU A 57 -5.46 15.71 -1.92
CA GLU A 57 -4.81 16.91 -2.48
C GLU A 57 -3.64 16.59 -3.42
N ARG A 58 -3.06 15.41 -3.28
CA ARG A 58 -1.89 14.95 -4.04
C ARG A 58 -2.22 13.91 -5.12
N LYS A 59 -3.50 13.78 -5.50
CA LYS A 59 -3.93 12.84 -6.55
C LYS A 59 -3.07 12.97 -7.83
N GLY A 60 -2.63 11.84 -8.34
CA GLY A 60 -1.74 11.72 -9.51
C GLY A 60 -0.25 11.90 -9.20
N GLN A 61 0.13 12.27 -7.97
CA GLN A 61 1.54 12.35 -7.60
C GLN A 61 2.13 10.97 -7.32
N LYS A 62 3.38 10.78 -7.74
CA LYS A 62 4.18 9.61 -7.42
C LYS A 62 4.95 9.87 -6.13
N ILE A 63 4.79 8.99 -5.16
CA ILE A 63 5.53 9.01 -3.90
C ILE A 63 6.31 7.72 -3.75
N THR A 64 7.51 7.80 -3.20
CA THR A 64 8.29 6.63 -2.82
C THR A 64 8.21 6.49 -1.31
N SER A 65 7.84 5.30 -0.84
CA SER A 65 7.73 5.03 0.59
C SER A 65 8.39 3.70 0.94
N LYS A 66 9.14 3.70 2.04
CA LYS A 66 9.71 2.48 2.61
C LYS A 66 8.63 1.81 3.44
N LEU A 67 8.08 0.72 2.94
CA LEU A 67 7.06 -0.08 3.62
C LEU A 67 7.78 -1.23 4.33
N ARG A 68 7.48 -1.43 5.61
CA ARG A 68 7.89 -2.67 6.27
C ARG A 68 6.88 -3.74 5.87
N LEU A 69 7.36 -4.83 5.29
CA LEU A 69 6.55 -6.03 5.17
C LEU A 69 6.30 -6.47 6.61
N GLY A 70 5.05 -6.36 7.05
CA GLY A 70 4.65 -6.82 8.37
C GLY A 70 4.81 -8.33 8.41
N ASN A 71 6.02 -8.79 8.71
CA ASN A 71 6.23 -10.17 9.10
C ASN A 71 5.40 -10.35 10.36
N GLN A 72 4.40 -11.23 10.28
CA GLN A 72 3.69 -11.75 11.44
C GLN A 72 4.75 -12.11 12.49
N GLY A 73 4.65 -11.50 13.67
CA GLY A 73 5.42 -11.98 14.82
C GLY A 73 5.05 -13.45 15.08
N PRO A 74 5.97 -14.24 15.66
CA PRO A 74 5.68 -15.62 16.05
C PRO A 74 4.48 -15.73 17.00
#